data_AF-A0A0G0TJY0-F1
#
_entry.id   AF-A0A0G0TJY0-F1
#
_cell.length_a   1.000
_cell.length_b   1.000
_cell.length_c   1.000
_cell.angle_alpha   90.00
_cell.angle_beta   90.00
_cell.angle_gamma   90.00
#
_symmetry.space_group_name_H-M   'P 1'
#
loop_
_entity.id
_entity.type
_entity.pdbx_description
1 polymer ?
#
loop_
_entity_poly.entity_id
_entity_poly.type
_entity_poly.pdbx_seq_one_letter_code
_entity_poly.pdbx_strand_id
1 'polypeptide(L)'
;MKLTKEKLKHFKDKLEEEKKILEDELSGVGRKNPSIPGDWEVAGEALGEVPDVADLAKNFEELDNKVAIQDSLEERLMQVSAALERIESDNYGVCKVDGKPIDEKRLEANPAAATCVEHAEQV
;
A
#
# COMPACT_ATOMS: atom_id res chain seq x y z
N MET A 1 -16.12 10.72 -19.80
CA MET A 1 -17.15 9.80 -19.25
C MET A 1 -16.84 9.61 -17.77
N LYS A 2 -17.82 9.84 -16.88
CA LYS A 2 -17.68 9.53 -15.44
C LYS A 2 -18.01 8.05 -15.22
N LEU A 3 -17.29 7.37 -14.32
CA LEU A 3 -17.59 5.99 -13.91
C LEU A 3 -19.03 5.90 -13.37
N THR A 4 -19.71 4.78 -13.61
CA THR A 4 -21.06 4.55 -13.06
C THR A 4 -20.95 4.25 -11.56
N LYS A 5 -22.03 4.51 -10.82
CA LYS A 5 -22.10 4.20 -9.38
C LYS A 5 -21.84 2.72 -9.08
N GLU A 6 -22.28 1.83 -9.97
CA GLU A 6 -22.04 0.39 -9.86
C GLU A 6 -20.55 0.05 -9.98
N LYS A 7 -19.84 0.67 -10.93
CA LYS A 7 -18.39 0.47 -11.08
C LYS A 7 -17.59 1.08 -9.94
N LEU A 8 -18.00 2.25 -9.45
CA LEU A 8 -17.39 2.85 -8.26
C LEU A 8 -17.53 1.93 -7.05
N LYS A 9 -18.70 1.32 -6.85
CA LYS A 9 -18.89 0.33 -5.79
C LYS A 9 -17.97 -0.89 -5.96
N HIS A 10 -17.93 -1.47 -7.16
CA HIS A 10 -17.03 -2.60 -7.47
C HIS A 10 -15.56 -2.31 -7.15
N PHE A 11 -15.05 -1.15 -7.57
CA PHE A 11 -13.66 -0.77 -7.26
C PHE A 11 -13.45 -0.44 -5.79
N LYS A 12 -14.44 0.17 -5.13
CA LYS A 12 -14.39 0.44 -3.69
C LYS A 12 -14.29 -0.87 -2.90
N ASP A 13 -15.15 -1.84 -3.19
CA ASP A 13 -15.17 -3.14 -2.50
C ASP A 13 -13.81 -3.86 -2.68
N LYS A 14 -13.24 -3.85 -3.90
CA LYS A 14 -11.89 -4.39 -4.16
C LYS A 14 -10.79 -3.69 -3.35
N LEU A 15 -10.81 -2.36 -3.29
CA LEU A 15 -9.81 -1.57 -2.56
C LEU A 15 -9.94 -1.76 -1.05
N GLU A 16 -11.14 -1.91 -0.51
CA GLU A 16 -11.37 -2.18 0.90
C GLU A 16 -10.89 -3.59 1.30
N GLU A 17 -11.13 -4.59 0.44
CA GLU A 17 -10.59 -5.94 0.63
C GLU A 17 -9.06 -5.95 0.60
N GLU A 18 -8.46 -5.30 -0.40
CA GLU A 18 -7.00 -5.19 -0.52
C GLU A 18 -6.40 -4.44 0.68
N LYS A 19 -7.01 -3.34 1.11
CA LYS A 19 -6.58 -2.59 2.30
C LYS A 19 -6.51 -3.49 3.54
N LYS A 20 -7.54 -4.31 3.75
CA LYS A 20 -7.61 -5.21 4.91
C LYS A 20 -6.51 -6.27 4.86
N ILE A 21 -6.22 -6.81 3.68
CA ILE A 21 -5.13 -7.78 3.48
C ILE A 21 -3.78 -7.13 3.82
N LEU A 22 -3.51 -5.93 3.29
CA LEU A 22 -2.27 -5.21 3.56
C LEU A 22 -2.09 -4.88 5.04
N GLU A 23 -3.16 -4.46 5.74
CA GLU A 23 -3.12 -4.22 7.18
C GLU A 23 -2.85 -5.51 8.00
N ASP A 24 -3.35 -6.66 7.53
CA ASP A 24 -3.09 -7.96 8.15
C ASP A 24 -1.63 -8.38 7.94
N GLU A 25 -1.10 -8.27 6.72
CA GLU A 25 0.30 -8.58 6.39
C GLU A 25 1.28 -7.68 7.15
N LEU A 26 1.01 -6.38 7.21
CA LEU A 26 1.81 -5.42 7.99
C LEU A 26 1.82 -5.76 9.48
N SER A 27 0.72 -6.30 10.02
CA SER A 27 0.66 -6.76 11.42
C SER A 27 1.48 -8.01 11.70
N GLY A 28 1.79 -8.80 10.67
CA GLY A 28 2.70 -9.93 10.75
C GLY A 28 4.18 -9.55 10.74
N VAL A 29 4.53 -8.42 10.11
CA VAL A 29 5.91 -7.94 9.95
C VAL A 29 6.30 -6.93 11.03
N GLY A 30 5.35 -6.10 11.47
CA GLY A 30 5.59 -5.01 12.40
C GLY A 30 4.39 -4.69 13.28
N ARG A 31 4.47 -3.54 13.96
CA ARG A 31 3.40 -3.01 14.81
C ARG A 31 3.07 -1.60 14.38
N LYS A 32 1.79 -1.27 14.36
CA LYS A 32 1.32 0.07 14.04
C LYS A 32 1.87 1.09 15.05
N ASN A 33 2.50 2.15 14.56
CA ASN A 33 2.97 3.24 15.40
C ASN A 33 1.76 4.02 15.94
N PRO A 34 1.52 4.07 17.27
CA PRO A 34 0.39 4.79 17.83
C PRO A 34 0.50 6.31 17.65
N SER A 35 1.70 6.82 17.34
CA SER A 35 1.96 8.26 17.20
C SER A 35 1.74 8.78 15.78
N ILE A 36 1.87 7.93 14.76
CA ILE A 36 1.82 8.32 13.33
C ILE A 36 0.82 7.42 12.58
N PRO A 37 -0.30 7.97 12.08
CA PRO A 37 -1.27 7.20 11.32
C PRO A 37 -0.68 6.65 10.01
N GLY A 38 -0.71 5.33 9.85
CA GLY A 38 -0.24 4.65 8.64
C GLY A 38 1.22 4.21 8.69
N ASP A 39 1.93 4.52 9.77
CA ASP A 39 3.31 4.12 10.04
C ASP A 39 3.34 2.80 10.84
N TRP A 40 4.21 1.89 10.44
CA TRP A 40 4.43 0.58 11.02
C TRP A 40 5.90 0.41 11.36
N GLU A 41 6.17 -0.05 12.56
CA GLU A 41 7.53 -0.29 13.04
C GLU A 41 7.81 -1.80 13.02
N VAL A 42 8.86 -2.23 12.33
CA VAL A 42 9.32 -3.64 12.43
C VAL A 42 9.66 -3.95 13.89
N ALA A 43 9.03 -5.00 14.41
CA ALA A 43 9.37 -5.50 15.74
C ALA A 43 10.72 -6.22 15.68
N GLY A 44 11.77 -5.57 16.17
CA GLY A 44 13.05 -6.23 16.42
C GLY A 44 12.92 -7.29 17.51
N GLU A 45 13.62 -8.41 17.37
CA GLU A 45 13.70 -9.39 18.44
C GLU A 45 14.51 -8.83 19.62
N ALA A 46 14.00 -9.00 20.83
CA ALA A 46 14.74 -8.64 22.03
C ALA A 46 15.95 -9.58 22.15
N LEU A 47 17.16 -9.06 21.96
CA LEU A 47 18.41 -9.78 22.18
C LEU A 47 18.54 -10.09 23.69
N GLY A 48 18.03 -11.25 24.11
CA GLY A 48 18.13 -11.72 25.49
C GLY A 48 19.51 -12.26 25.82
N GLU A 49 20.12 -13.01 24.89
CA GLU A 49 21.51 -13.44 24.94
C GLU A 49 22.36 -12.59 23.99
N VAL A 50 23.65 -12.42 24.30
CA VAL A 50 24.58 -11.76 23.37
C VAL A 50 24.79 -12.71 22.19
N PRO A 51 24.31 -12.37 20.98
CA PRO A 51 24.46 -13.24 19.82
C PRO A 51 25.94 -13.37 19.46
N ASP A 52 26.33 -14.53 18.93
CA ASP A 52 27.64 -14.65 18.29
C ASP A 52 27.67 -13.86 16.96
N VAL A 53 28.83 -13.81 16.29
CA VAL A 53 28.97 -13.03 15.05
C VAL A 53 28.07 -13.57 13.92
N ALA A 54 27.83 -14.88 13.88
CA ALA A 54 26.98 -15.51 12.86
C ALA A 54 25.50 -15.24 13.15
N ASP A 55 25.08 -15.35 14.41
CA ASP A 55 23.73 -15.02 14.84
C ASP A 55 23.43 -13.53 14.64
N LEU A 56 24.40 -12.65 14.94
CA LEU A 56 24.24 -11.21 14.70
C LEU A 56 24.06 -10.91 13.21
N ALA A 57 24.88 -11.50 12.35
CA ALA A 57 24.77 -11.32 10.90
C ALA A 57 23.39 -11.78 10.38
N LYS A 58 22.92 -12.94 10.84
CA LYS A 58 21.60 -13.47 10.48
C LYS A 58 20.47 -12.55 10.95
N ASN A 59 20.52 -12.07 12.20
CA ASN A 59 19.49 -11.18 12.75
C ASN A 59 19.43 -9.86 11.98
N PHE A 60 20.57 -9.33 11.53
CA PHE A 60 20.60 -8.14 10.67
C PHE A 60 19.96 -8.42 9.31
N GLU A 61 20.27 -9.54 8.67
CA GLU A 61 19.66 -9.93 7.38
C GLU A 61 18.14 -10.12 7.51
N GLU A 62 17.68 -10.77 8.57
CA GLU A 62 16.24 -10.93 8.83
C GLU A 62 15.54 -9.59 9.09
N LEU A 63 16.19 -8.68 9.82
CA LEU A 63 15.66 -7.33 10.05
C LEU A 63 15.58 -6.53 8.75
N ASP A 64 16.64 -6.54 7.93
CA ASP A 64 16.70 -5.82 6.66
C ASP A 64 15.60 -6.31 5.69
N ASN A 65 15.41 -7.64 5.62
CA ASN A 65 14.32 -8.23 4.86
C ASN A 65 12.93 -7.80 5.38
N LYS A 66 12.71 -7.77 6.69
CA LYS A 66 11.44 -7.31 7.27
C LYS A 66 11.17 -5.84 6.98
N VAL A 67 12.20 -4.98 7.05
CA VAL A 67 12.08 -3.55 6.72
C VAL A 67 11.70 -3.38 5.24
N ALA A 68 12.38 -4.09 4.33
CA ALA A 68 12.05 -4.02 2.90
C ALA A 68 10.60 -4.47 2.61
N ILE A 69 10.12 -5.52 3.29
CA ILE A 69 8.75 -5.98 3.18
C ILE A 69 7.78 -4.92 3.72
N GLN A 70 8.04 -4.37 4.91
CA GLN A 70 7.22 -3.31 5.51
C GLN A 70 7.09 -2.11 4.57
N ASP A 71 8.21 -1.57 4.09
CA ASP A 71 8.22 -0.40 3.20
C ASP A 71 7.33 -0.62 1.97
N SER A 72 7.44 -1.80 1.34
CA SER A 72 6.65 -2.15 0.16
C SER A 72 5.14 -2.25 0.45
N LEU A 73 4.76 -2.79 1.61
CA LEU A 73 3.37 -2.94 2.02
C LEU A 73 2.75 -1.60 2.42
N GLU A 74 3.51 -0.75 3.09
CA GLU A 74 3.08 0.62 3.45
C GLU A 74 2.88 1.49 2.22
N GLU A 75 3.80 1.44 1.26
CA GLU A 75 3.64 2.16 0.00
C GLU A 75 2.35 1.73 -0.70
N ARG A 76 2.10 0.42 -0.76
CA ARG A 76 0.86 -0.10 -1.36
C ARG A 76 -0.38 0.33 -0.58
N LEU A 77 -0.35 0.27 0.75
CA LEU A 77 -1.45 0.70 1.62
C LEU A 77 -1.77 2.19 1.44
N MET A 78 -0.73 3.01 1.27
CA MET A 78 -0.86 4.43 0.97
C MET A 78 -1.56 4.66 -0.38
N GLN A 79 -1.15 3.94 -1.43
CA GLN A 79 -1.79 4.01 -2.75
C GLN A 79 -3.27 3.61 -2.70
N VAL A 80 -3.60 2.52 -2.01
CA VAL A 80 -4.98 2.03 -1.83
C VAL A 80 -5.82 3.02 -1.04
N SER A 81 -5.29 3.55 0.06
CA SER A 81 -5.98 4.55 0.88
C SER A 81 -6.24 5.84 0.08
N ALA A 82 -5.26 6.32 -0.67
CA ALA A 82 -5.42 7.48 -1.56
C ALA A 82 -6.41 7.22 -2.72
N ALA A 83 -6.59 5.97 -3.14
CA ALA A 83 -7.62 5.61 -4.12
C ALA A 83 -9.02 5.65 -3.51
N LEU A 84 -9.19 5.14 -2.28
CA LEU A 84 -10.45 5.23 -1.53
C LEU A 84 -10.85 6.69 -1.26
N GLU A 85 -9.91 7.54 -0.84
CA GLU A 85 -10.16 8.98 -0.67
C GLU A 85 -10.63 9.64 -1.97
N ARG A 86 -10.05 9.26 -3.11
CA ARG A 86 -10.49 9.76 -4.43
C ARG A 86 -11.89 9.30 -4.79
N ILE A 87 -12.32 8.12 -4.33
CA ILE A 87 -13.70 7.65 -4.52
C ILE A 87 -14.65 8.52 -3.70
N GLU A 88 -14.28 8.86 -2.46
CA GLU A 88 -15.08 9.74 -1.60
C GLU A 88 -15.14 11.17 -2.10
N SER A 89 -14.07 11.65 -2.74
CA SER A 89 -13.98 13.00 -3.30
C SER A 89 -14.51 13.11 -4.74
N ASP A 90 -15.19 12.10 -5.28
CA ASP A 90 -15.69 12.03 -6.66
C ASP A 90 -14.60 12.24 -7.77
N ASN A 91 -13.32 12.00 -7.44
CA ASN A 91 -12.18 12.21 -8.34
C ASN A 91 -11.49 10.89 -8.74
N TYR A 92 -12.14 9.76 -8.50
CA TYR A 92 -11.64 8.44 -8.88
C TYR A 92 -11.76 8.19 -10.39
N GLY A 93 -10.78 7.48 -10.95
CA GLY A 93 -10.71 7.21 -12.39
C GLY A 93 -10.30 8.41 -13.24
N VAL A 94 -9.71 9.45 -12.63
CA VAL A 94 -9.13 10.61 -13.32
C VAL A 94 -7.62 10.63 -13.09
N CYS A 95 -6.85 10.82 -14.16
CA CYS A 95 -5.40 10.90 -14.08
C CYS A 95 -4.97 12.17 -13.35
N LYS A 96 -4.10 12.04 -12.35
CA LYS A 96 -3.56 13.18 -11.60
C LYS A 96 -2.69 14.15 -12.43
N VAL A 97 -2.17 13.71 -13.58
CA VAL A 97 -1.24 14.51 -14.42
C VAL A 97 -1.99 15.35 -15.44
N ASP A 98 -2.85 14.73 -16.26
CA ASP A 98 -3.51 15.41 -17.38
C ASP A 98 -5.02 15.60 -17.19
N GLY A 99 -5.59 15.12 -16.08
CA GLY A 99 -7.02 15.23 -15.77
C GLY A 99 -7.94 14.40 -16.68
N LYS A 100 -7.37 13.53 -17.52
CA LYS A 100 -8.17 12.66 -18.41
C LYS A 100 -8.68 11.42 -17.68
N PRO A 101 -9.79 10.83 -18.14
CA PRO A 101 -10.26 9.56 -17.58
C PRO A 101 -9.22 8.45 -17.76
N ILE A 102 -9.00 7.68 -16.71
CA ILE A 102 -8.16 6.48 -16.71
C ILE A 102 -8.95 5.34 -17.37
N ASP A 103 -8.29 4.57 -18.25
CA ASP A 103 -8.90 3.41 -18.88
C ASP A 103 -9.37 2.40 -17.80
N GLU A 104 -10.59 1.91 -17.95
CA GLU A 104 -11.18 0.95 -17.02
C GLU A 104 -10.36 -0.33 -16.94
N LYS A 105 -9.76 -0.79 -18.04
CA LYS A 105 -8.87 -1.97 -18.01
C LYS A 105 -7.65 -1.77 -17.13
N ARG A 106 -7.15 -0.53 -17.03
CA ARG A 106 -6.06 -0.18 -16.11
C ARG A 106 -6.53 -0.20 -14.66
N LEU A 107 -7.73 0.31 -14.39
CA LEU A 107 -8.33 0.26 -13.04
C LEU A 107 -8.69 -1.17 -12.63
N GLU A 108 -9.10 -2.03 -13.56
CA GLU A 108 -9.32 -3.45 -13.29
C GLU A 108 -8.03 -4.20 -12.98
N ALA A 109 -6.92 -3.83 -13.64
CA ALA A 109 -5.61 -4.40 -13.37
C ALA A 109 -4.96 -3.84 -12.09
N ASN A 110 -5.14 -2.55 -11.81
CA ASN A 110 -4.68 -1.88 -10.60
C ASN A 110 -5.70 -0.83 -10.15
N PRO A 111 -6.62 -1.16 -9.23
CA PRO A 111 -7.64 -0.24 -8.72
C PRO A 111 -7.04 0.99 -8.03
N ALA A 112 -5.82 0.88 -7.48
CA ALA A 112 -5.16 1.99 -6.81
C ALA A 112 -4.53 3.01 -7.78
N ALA A 113 -4.55 2.75 -9.10
CA ALA A 113 -3.85 3.58 -10.08
C ALA A 113 -4.23 5.07 -9.99
N ALA A 114 -3.20 5.93 -9.93
CA ALA A 114 -3.35 7.39 -9.85
C ALA A 114 -3.26 8.10 -11.22
N THR A 115 -2.73 7.42 -12.23
CA THR A 115 -2.41 7.99 -13.53
C THR A 115 -2.92 7.11 -14.67
N CYS A 116 -3.01 7.65 -15.88
CA CYS A 116 -3.23 6.85 -17.09
C CYS A 116 -1.95 6.09 -17.49
N VAL A 117 -2.04 5.22 -18.51
CA VAL A 117 -0.90 4.40 -18.96
C VAL A 117 0.28 5.28 -19.43
N GLU A 118 0.00 6.38 -20.11
CA GLU A 118 1.03 7.31 -20.62
C GLU A 118 1.84 7.98 -19.50
N HIS A 119 1.25 8.12 -18.32
CA HIS A 119 1.86 8.76 -17.16
C HIS A 119 2.14 7.76 -16.03
N ALA A 120 2.28 6.47 -16.36
CA ALA A 120 2.50 5.41 -15.37
C ALA A 120 3.84 5.52 -14.65
N GLU A 121 4.87 6.09 -15.30
CA GLU A 121 6.24 6.23 -14.76
C GLU A 121 6.46 7.55 -14.00
N GLN A 122 5.41 8.37 -13.83
CA GLN A 122 5.49 9.71 -13.22
C GLN A 122 4.95 9.72 -11.78
N VAL A 123 4.74 8.55 -11.19
CA VAL A 123 4.18 8.32 -9.86
C VAL A 123 5.05 7.34 -9.10
#